data_AF-Q5LW95-F1
#
_entry.id   AF-Q5LW95-F1
#
_cell.length_a   1.000
_cell.length_b   1.000
_cell.length_c   1.000
_cell.angle_alpha   90.00
_cell.angle_beta   90.00
_cell.angle_gamma   90.00
#
_symmetry.space_group_name_H-M   'P 1'
#
loop_
_entity.id
_entity.type
_entity.pdbx_description
1 polymer ?
#
loop_
_entity_poly.entity_id
_entity_poly.type
_entity_poly.pdbx_seq_one_letter_code
_entity_poly.pdbx_strand_id
1 'polypeptide(L)'
;MIYVILKIYKNVNISAVRALVPPDLGAKGHIKWGKTNMTCDSVKWTLTSGDVTVEVIATDDGFGNITFTYELVSGIADLNGFFIDIGNDGGDISKLSGGNNMKGSDSDGDRLDGFDIAEEIGTVGGNDEDTTSGTLTFTMAELGISSLAELADAEIGIRATSVGEDREDSLKLADTGTYCPVEPPSDDDFPEWGQDISHVVFVFNQTVGDTSGDGYYTIKVDYTDALVAAQGNDLDDYIDDFLFALINDDTNVPFLEPDADLMGVVIKGGLQTTEYYAYGDYNTNGTDPDPLPAGIGFALPGDKGTVDPVNEIDLALSVDDSGDFIFA
;
A
#
# COMPACT_ATOMS: atom_id res chain seq x y z
N MET A 1 40.94 28.69 -3.64
CA MET A 1 40.53 29.63 -4.71
C MET A 1 40.98 29.02 -6.03
N ILE A 2 40.14 28.19 -6.64
CA ILE A 2 40.36 27.55 -7.95
C ILE A 2 39.05 27.71 -8.71
N TYR A 3 39.17 28.26 -9.91
CA TYR A 3 38.09 28.52 -10.85
C TYR A 3 38.19 27.53 -12.02
N VAL A 4 37.14 27.55 -12.85
CA VAL A 4 37.00 27.06 -14.25
C VAL A 4 36.72 25.53 -14.41
N ILE A 5 35.82 25.01 -15.26
CA ILE A 5 35.08 25.46 -16.47
C ILE A 5 33.71 24.72 -16.53
N LEU A 6 32.61 25.45 -16.76
CA LEU A 6 31.32 24.90 -17.19
C LEU A 6 31.28 24.87 -18.74
N LYS A 7 30.97 23.73 -19.35
CA LYS A 7 30.75 23.61 -20.79
C LYS A 7 29.32 23.12 -21.06
N ILE A 8 28.55 23.96 -21.73
CA ILE A 8 27.20 23.73 -22.23
C ILE A 8 27.26 22.83 -23.46
N TYR A 9 26.36 21.84 -23.56
CA TYR A 9 25.88 21.34 -24.86
C TYR A 9 24.35 21.29 -24.90
N LYS A 10 23.83 21.90 -25.96
CA LYS A 10 22.43 21.95 -26.40
C LYS A 10 22.08 20.69 -27.21
N ASN A 11 20.79 20.34 -27.13
CA ASN A 11 19.94 19.73 -28.16
C ASN A 11 20.33 18.35 -28.73
N VAL A 12 19.59 17.32 -28.32
CA VAL A 12 19.25 16.20 -29.20
C VAL A 12 17.74 15.98 -29.16
N ASN A 13 17.16 15.97 -30.36
CA ASN A 13 15.76 15.74 -30.69
C ASN A 13 15.57 14.21 -30.78
N ILE A 14 14.66 13.62 -30.01
CA ILE A 14 14.36 12.18 -30.07
C ILE A 14 12.90 11.99 -30.45
N SER A 15 12.63 12.02 -31.74
CA SER A 15 11.50 11.31 -32.33
C SER A 15 12.06 10.08 -33.04
N ALA A 16 11.48 8.93 -32.73
CA ALA A 16 11.68 7.61 -33.35
C ALA A 16 13.01 6.87 -33.07
N VAL A 17 13.00 6.03 -32.02
CA VAL A 17 13.61 4.69 -32.08
C VAL A 17 12.70 3.70 -31.36
N ARG A 18 11.83 3.04 -32.13
CA ARG A 18 11.18 1.79 -31.72
C ARG A 18 12.16 0.66 -32.04
N ALA A 19 12.28 -0.28 -31.11
CA ALA A 19 12.91 -1.60 -31.20
C ALA A 19 14.45 -1.67 -31.07
N LEU A 20 14.87 -2.19 -29.91
CA LEU A 20 15.93 -3.18 -29.63
C LEU A 20 16.83 -2.75 -28.46
N VAL A 21 16.41 -3.08 -27.23
CA VAL A 21 17.32 -3.27 -26.08
C VAL A 21 16.85 -4.51 -25.29
N PRO A 22 17.72 -5.49 -24.97
CA PRO A 22 17.42 -6.66 -24.12
C PRO A 22 17.26 -6.26 -22.63
N PRO A 23 16.75 -7.16 -21.77
CA PRO A 23 16.39 -6.82 -20.39
C PRO A 23 17.67 -6.60 -19.56
N ASP A 24 17.81 -5.41 -18.98
CA ASP A 24 18.76 -5.19 -17.89
C ASP A 24 17.96 -5.08 -16.59
N LEU A 25 18.12 -6.12 -15.78
CA LEU A 25 17.72 -6.23 -14.39
C LEU A 25 18.59 -5.28 -13.59
N GLY A 26 18.02 -4.28 -12.90
CA GLY A 26 18.86 -3.48 -12.01
C GLY A 26 18.29 -2.19 -11.46
N ALA A 27 17.06 -2.20 -10.94
CA ALA A 27 16.63 -1.24 -9.92
C ALA A 27 15.35 -1.75 -9.24
N LYS A 28 15.46 -2.88 -8.51
CA LYS A 28 14.46 -3.21 -7.49
C LYS A 28 14.73 -2.29 -6.29
N GLY A 29 13.79 -1.42 -5.96
CA GLY A 29 13.82 -0.68 -4.71
C GLY A 29 13.67 -1.69 -3.58
N HIS A 30 14.74 -1.90 -2.82
CA HIS A 30 14.69 -2.77 -1.66
C HIS A 30 13.94 -2.06 -0.53
N ILE A 31 12.73 -2.52 -0.20
CA ILE A 31 12.11 -2.23 1.09
C ILE A 31 12.86 -3.11 2.10
N LYS A 32 13.54 -2.47 3.06
CA LYS A 32 14.15 -3.19 4.18
C LYS A 32 13.08 -3.35 5.25
N TRP A 33 12.55 -4.55 5.41
CA TRP A 33 11.74 -4.94 6.56
C TRP A 33 12.62 -4.94 7.81
N GLY A 34 12.61 -3.83 8.54
CA GLY A 34 13.21 -3.73 9.86
C GLY A 34 12.12 -3.42 10.85
N LYS A 35 11.74 -4.40 11.69
CA LYS A 35 10.86 -4.23 12.87
C LYS A 35 10.01 -2.96 12.89
N THR A 36 9.08 -2.87 11.96
CA THR A 36 7.96 -1.95 12.03
C THR A 36 6.76 -2.86 12.06
N ASN A 37 6.11 -2.97 13.21
CA ASN A 37 4.79 -3.58 13.30
C ASN A 37 3.91 -2.82 12.28
N MET A 38 3.60 -3.41 11.14
CA MET A 38 2.96 -2.76 10.00
C MET A 38 1.58 -3.36 9.78
N THR A 39 0.77 -3.23 10.81
CA THR A 39 -0.68 -3.35 10.72
C THR A 39 -1.17 -1.92 10.66
N CYS A 40 -1.66 -1.45 9.52
CA CYS A 40 -2.22 -0.10 9.28
C CYS A 40 -1.71 1.08 10.16
N ASP A 41 -0.49 1.62 10.00
CA ASP A 41 -0.19 3.00 10.47
C ASP A 41 -0.18 3.96 9.28
N SER A 42 -1.38 4.28 8.78
CA SER A 42 -1.52 5.17 7.62
C SER A 42 -2.74 6.08 7.69
N VAL A 43 -2.66 7.22 7.02
CA VAL A 43 -3.84 8.06 6.75
C VAL A 43 -4.07 8.06 5.25
N LYS A 44 -5.32 7.82 4.84
CA LYS A 44 -5.73 7.82 3.44
C LYS A 44 -6.71 8.94 3.15
N TRP A 45 -6.54 9.58 1.99
CA TRP A 45 -7.48 10.53 1.40
C TRP A 45 -7.90 10.01 0.02
N THR A 46 -9.20 10.11 -0.29
CA THR A 46 -9.75 9.80 -1.61
C THR A 46 -10.40 11.06 -2.17
N LEU A 47 -9.65 11.82 -2.94
CA LEU A 47 -10.07 13.13 -3.43
C LEU A 47 -10.80 12.97 -4.77
N THR A 48 -12.05 13.41 -4.85
CA THR A 48 -12.87 13.24 -6.08
C THR A 48 -13.46 14.56 -6.57
N SER A 49 -13.34 14.83 -7.87
CA SER A 49 -13.98 15.97 -8.53
C SER A 49 -14.24 15.64 -9.99
N GLY A 50 -15.47 15.83 -10.47
CA GLY A 50 -15.84 15.42 -11.83
C GLY A 50 -15.64 13.91 -12.05
N ASP A 51 -14.87 13.56 -13.07
CA ASP A 51 -14.45 12.19 -13.40
C ASP A 51 -13.04 11.83 -12.90
N VAL A 52 -12.41 12.73 -12.14
CA VAL A 52 -11.05 12.57 -11.63
C VAL A 52 -11.08 12.13 -10.17
N THR A 53 -10.33 11.07 -9.86
CA THR A 53 -10.10 10.61 -8.49
C THR A 53 -8.61 10.45 -8.24
N VAL A 54 -8.13 11.02 -7.15
CA VAL A 54 -6.74 10.92 -6.68
C VAL A 54 -6.74 10.31 -5.28
N GLU A 55 -5.95 9.28 -5.08
CA GLU A 55 -5.68 8.74 -3.74
C GLU A 55 -4.38 9.31 -3.19
N VAL A 56 -4.39 9.65 -1.91
CA VAL A 56 -3.20 10.06 -1.17
C VAL A 56 -3.08 9.18 0.07
N ILE A 57 -1.90 8.65 0.34
CA ILE A 57 -1.60 7.84 1.52
C ILE A 57 -0.38 8.43 2.22
N ALA A 58 -0.51 8.70 3.52
CA ALA A 58 0.60 9.10 4.39
C ALA A 58 1.04 7.93 5.27
N THR A 59 2.35 7.69 5.37
CA THR A 59 2.96 6.69 6.25
C THR A 59 4.12 7.29 7.05
N ASP A 60 4.35 6.79 8.28
CA ASP A 60 5.52 7.11 9.11
C ASP A 60 6.64 6.08 8.89
N ASP A 61 7.88 6.55 8.74
CA ASP A 61 9.06 5.68 8.66
C ASP A 61 9.58 5.20 10.04
N GLY A 62 8.91 5.60 11.12
CA GLY A 62 9.28 5.31 12.50
C GLY A 62 10.43 6.17 13.03
N PHE A 63 10.97 7.07 12.20
CA PHE A 63 11.97 8.08 12.56
C PHE A 63 11.38 9.49 12.56
N GLY A 64 10.07 9.62 12.35
CA GLY A 64 9.34 10.88 12.33
C GLY A 64 9.36 11.57 10.97
N ASN A 65 9.69 10.85 9.88
CA ASN A 65 9.45 11.32 8.52
C ASN A 65 8.15 10.70 8.01
N ILE A 66 7.25 11.58 7.59
CA ILE A 66 5.97 11.24 6.98
C ILE A 66 6.12 11.30 5.46
N THR A 67 5.82 10.21 4.79
CA THR A 67 5.80 10.14 3.32
C THR A 67 4.37 10.12 2.82
N PHE A 68 4.02 11.12 2.02
CA PHE A 68 2.77 11.19 1.27
C PHE A 68 3.00 10.62 -0.13
N THR A 69 2.27 9.57 -0.49
CA THR A 69 2.21 9.03 -1.85
C THR A 69 0.89 9.47 -2.46
N TYR A 70 0.91 10.05 -3.66
CA TYR A 70 -0.31 10.42 -4.39
C TYR A 70 -0.38 9.70 -5.74
N GLU A 71 -1.58 9.33 -6.15
CA GLU A 71 -1.83 8.62 -7.42
C GLU A 71 -3.21 8.95 -8.01
N LEU A 72 -3.22 9.21 -9.32
CA LEU A 72 -4.42 9.32 -10.14
C LEU A 72 -4.98 7.92 -10.40
N VAL A 73 -6.06 7.56 -9.70
CA VAL A 73 -6.71 6.24 -9.82
C VAL A 73 -7.89 6.25 -10.80
N SER A 74 -8.40 7.42 -11.16
CA SER A 74 -9.48 7.56 -12.15
C SER A 74 -9.45 8.89 -12.89
N GLY A 75 -9.91 8.88 -14.14
CA GLY A 75 -10.00 10.05 -15.01
C GLY A 75 -8.72 10.34 -15.80
N ILE A 76 -8.68 11.51 -16.45
CA ILE A 76 -7.51 12.03 -17.16
C ILE A 76 -7.18 13.37 -16.53
N ALA A 77 -5.97 13.50 -15.99
CA ALA A 77 -5.52 14.71 -15.32
C ALA A 77 -4.00 14.82 -15.33
N ASP A 78 -3.52 16.07 -15.27
CA ASP A 78 -2.15 16.43 -14.97
C ASP A 78 -2.11 17.11 -13.59
N LEU A 79 -1.50 16.44 -12.61
CA LEU A 79 -1.44 16.87 -11.21
C LEU A 79 -0.28 17.84 -11.00
N ASN A 80 -0.55 19.04 -10.50
CA ASN A 80 0.47 20.08 -10.47
C ASN A 80 0.59 20.91 -9.18
N GLY A 81 -0.24 20.66 -8.18
CA GLY A 81 -0.07 21.27 -6.86
C GLY A 81 -0.58 20.36 -5.75
N PHE A 82 0.18 20.28 -4.67
CA PHE A 82 -0.14 19.53 -3.47
C PHE A 82 -0.25 20.53 -2.30
N PHE A 83 -1.33 20.44 -1.53
CA PHE A 83 -1.65 21.38 -0.46
C PHE A 83 -2.09 20.60 0.78
N ILE A 84 -1.71 21.08 1.96
CA ILE A 84 -2.04 20.46 3.25
C ILE A 84 -2.51 21.54 4.21
N ASP A 85 -3.69 21.35 4.79
CA ASP A 85 -4.23 22.16 5.88
C ASP A 85 -4.32 21.29 7.13
N ILE A 86 -3.41 21.50 8.07
CA ILE A 86 -3.25 20.64 9.24
C ILE A 86 -4.33 20.99 10.26
N GLY A 87 -5.19 20.03 10.58
CA GLY A 87 -6.30 20.23 11.51
C GLY A 87 -7.50 20.96 10.91
N ASN A 88 -7.48 21.20 9.59
CA ASN A 88 -8.60 21.79 8.84
C ASN A 88 -9.11 23.10 9.48
N ASP A 89 -8.18 24.00 9.80
CA ASP A 89 -8.45 25.30 10.43
C ASP A 89 -8.23 26.51 9.50
N GLY A 90 -7.86 26.22 8.25
CA GLY A 90 -7.59 27.16 7.17
C GLY A 90 -6.26 27.89 7.33
N GLY A 91 -5.43 27.88 6.29
CA GLY A 91 -4.15 28.59 6.31
C GLY A 91 -4.05 29.90 5.50
N ASP A 92 -2.83 30.45 5.45
CA ASP A 92 -2.52 31.64 4.64
C ASP A 92 -2.21 31.29 3.16
N ILE A 93 -1.95 30.01 2.85
CA ILE A 93 -1.58 29.56 1.51
C ILE A 93 -2.84 29.20 0.74
N SER A 94 -2.95 29.71 -0.48
CA SER A 94 -4.09 29.38 -1.36
C SER A 94 -3.68 29.35 -2.83
N LYS A 95 -2.38 29.48 -3.10
CA LYS A 95 -1.80 29.44 -4.43
C LYS A 95 -0.29 29.19 -4.39
N LEU A 96 0.17 28.50 -5.42
CA LEU A 96 1.55 28.35 -5.84
C LEU A 96 1.78 29.17 -7.12
N SER A 97 2.93 28.99 -7.77
CA SER A 97 3.20 29.64 -9.05
C SER A 97 2.42 28.95 -10.18
N GLY A 98 2.60 29.41 -11.43
CA GLY A 98 1.97 28.78 -12.60
C GLY A 98 0.45 28.91 -12.74
N GLY A 99 -0.29 29.37 -11.74
CA GLY A 99 -1.76 29.38 -11.74
C GLY A 99 -2.37 28.29 -10.86
N ASN A 100 -1.54 27.49 -10.20
CA ASN A 100 -1.93 26.51 -9.19
C ASN A 100 -2.54 27.24 -8.01
N ASN A 101 -3.85 27.26 -7.92
CA ASN A 101 -4.56 27.89 -6.82
C ASN A 101 -5.66 26.98 -6.31
N MET A 102 -5.83 26.98 -5.00
CA MET A 102 -6.87 26.26 -4.27
C MET A 102 -7.79 27.27 -3.59
N LYS A 103 -8.26 28.29 -4.32
CA LYS A 103 -9.22 29.27 -3.81
C LYS A 103 -10.65 28.90 -4.16
N GLY A 104 -11.58 29.09 -3.23
CA GLY A 104 -13.01 28.99 -3.53
C GLY A 104 -13.62 27.81 -2.80
N SER A 105 -14.20 26.89 -3.54
CA SER A 105 -14.74 25.64 -3.01
C SER A 105 -14.26 24.46 -3.84
N ASP A 106 -14.23 23.29 -3.24
CA ASP A 106 -14.03 22.00 -3.89
C ASP A 106 -15.35 21.46 -4.50
N SER A 107 -15.40 20.15 -4.73
CA SER A 107 -16.45 19.46 -5.48
C SER A 107 -17.74 19.24 -4.68
N ASP A 108 -17.69 19.14 -3.36
CA ASP A 108 -18.88 19.00 -2.50
C ASP A 108 -19.38 20.35 -1.95
N GLY A 109 -18.58 21.40 -2.14
CA GLY A 109 -18.93 22.79 -1.88
C GLY A 109 -18.31 23.34 -0.61
N ASP A 110 -17.48 22.55 0.08
CA ASP A 110 -16.69 23.00 1.19
C ASP A 110 -15.69 24.05 0.74
N ARG A 111 -15.41 24.96 1.67
CA ARG A 111 -14.67 26.18 1.36
C ARG A 111 -13.19 25.88 1.54
N LEU A 112 -12.44 26.02 0.47
CA LEU A 112 -10.98 26.07 0.47
C LEU A 112 -10.54 27.42 1.03
N ASP A 113 -10.54 27.54 2.36
CA ASP A 113 -10.27 28.77 3.10
C ASP A 113 -8.78 29.01 3.38
N GLY A 114 -7.93 28.02 3.11
CA GLY A 114 -6.49 28.15 2.99
C GLY A 114 -5.78 26.87 3.38
N PHE A 115 -4.45 26.87 3.30
CA PHE A 115 -3.58 25.73 3.61
C PHE A 115 -2.33 26.19 4.35
N ASP A 116 -1.76 25.31 5.17
CA ASP A 116 -0.52 25.54 5.90
C ASP A 116 0.72 25.28 5.05
N ILE A 117 0.64 24.27 4.19
CA ILE A 117 1.74 23.78 3.36
C ILE A 117 1.27 23.67 1.93
N ALA A 118 2.16 24.00 1.00
CA ALA A 118 1.92 23.75 -0.41
C ALA A 118 3.23 23.49 -1.15
N GLU A 119 3.22 22.47 -2.01
CA GLU A 119 4.34 22.09 -2.86
C GLU A 119 3.90 22.00 -4.32
N GLU A 120 4.77 22.45 -5.22
CA GLU A 120 4.59 22.24 -6.65
C GLU A 120 4.95 20.79 -6.96
N ILE A 121 3.94 20.02 -7.36
CA ILE A 121 4.14 18.72 -8.00
C ILE A 121 4.05 18.91 -9.51
N GLY A 122 4.63 18.03 -10.30
CA GLY A 122 4.57 18.12 -11.76
C GLY A 122 4.99 19.47 -12.34
N THR A 123 4.31 19.88 -13.41
CA THR A 123 4.64 21.08 -14.19
C THR A 123 3.36 21.74 -14.70
N VAL A 124 3.31 23.06 -14.66
CA VAL A 124 2.10 23.81 -15.08
C VAL A 124 2.22 24.30 -16.50
N GLY A 125 1.33 23.83 -17.38
CA GLY A 125 1.16 24.39 -18.72
C GLY A 125 2.38 24.17 -19.62
N GLY A 126 2.53 22.93 -20.10
CA GLY A 126 3.58 22.52 -21.03
C GLY A 126 3.09 21.49 -22.06
N ASN A 127 3.97 21.13 -22.99
CA ASN A 127 3.82 19.96 -23.87
C ASN A 127 4.68 18.83 -23.31
N ASP A 128 4.41 18.47 -22.07
CA ASP A 128 5.07 17.41 -21.32
C ASP A 128 4.08 16.30 -20.98
N GLU A 129 4.61 15.22 -20.39
CA GLU A 129 3.80 14.09 -19.96
C GLU A 129 3.06 14.45 -18.67
N ASP A 130 1.84 13.93 -18.54
CA ASP A 130 1.00 14.18 -17.38
C ASP A 130 1.67 13.63 -16.12
N THR A 131 1.68 14.45 -15.07
CA THR A 131 2.06 13.97 -13.74
C THR A 131 0.86 13.27 -13.14
N THR A 132 0.92 11.95 -12.98
CA THR A 132 -0.20 11.15 -12.45
C THR A 132 0.08 10.57 -11.07
N SER A 133 1.32 10.55 -10.61
CA SER A 133 1.69 10.04 -9.29
C SER A 133 3.04 10.58 -8.81
N GLY A 134 3.31 10.42 -7.53
CA GLY A 134 4.59 10.78 -6.93
C GLY A 134 4.58 10.71 -5.42
N THR A 135 5.67 11.20 -4.81
CA THR A 135 5.84 11.22 -3.37
C THR A 135 6.34 12.57 -2.88
N LEU A 136 5.94 12.94 -1.66
CA LEU A 136 6.45 14.07 -0.89
C LEU A 136 6.79 13.58 0.51
N THR A 137 7.87 14.10 1.10
CA THR A 137 8.27 13.72 2.45
C THR A 137 8.42 14.97 3.31
N PHE A 138 7.81 14.94 4.49
CA PHE A 138 7.90 15.98 5.51
C PHE A 138 8.23 15.33 6.85
N THR A 139 8.86 16.06 7.74
CA THR A 139 9.00 15.61 9.13
C THR A 139 7.72 15.92 9.92
N MET A 140 7.40 15.13 10.95
CA MET A 140 6.31 15.45 11.89
C MET A 140 6.45 16.86 12.47
N ALA A 141 7.69 17.31 12.69
CA ALA A 141 7.99 18.65 13.18
C ALA A 141 7.66 19.77 12.17
N GLU A 142 7.83 19.52 10.86
CA GLU A 142 7.41 20.45 9.80
C GLU A 142 5.89 20.52 9.67
N LEU A 143 5.22 19.37 9.84
CA LEU A 143 3.76 19.28 9.84
C LEU A 143 3.13 19.79 11.15
N GLY A 144 3.91 19.96 12.21
CA GLY A 144 3.40 20.38 13.53
C GLY A 144 2.59 19.31 14.27
N ILE A 145 2.68 18.04 13.84
CA ILE A 145 1.94 16.90 14.42
C ILE A 145 2.83 16.10 15.38
N SER A 146 2.22 15.33 16.28
CA SER A 146 2.94 14.39 17.16
C SER A 146 2.69 12.92 16.87
N SER A 147 1.74 12.62 15.97
CA SER A 147 1.41 11.28 15.51
C SER A 147 0.72 11.34 14.14
N LEU A 148 0.75 10.24 13.39
CA LEU A 148 0.09 10.16 12.10
C LEU A 148 -1.43 10.34 12.19
N ALA A 149 -2.03 9.90 13.30
CA ALA A 149 -3.47 10.04 13.59
C ALA A 149 -3.96 11.50 13.52
N GLU A 150 -3.10 12.48 13.84
CA GLU A 150 -3.45 13.91 13.76
C GLU A 150 -3.65 14.40 12.32
N LEU A 151 -3.20 13.64 11.32
CA LEU A 151 -3.46 13.95 9.91
C LEU A 151 -4.86 13.50 9.47
N ALA A 152 -5.61 12.72 10.25
CA ALA A 152 -6.99 12.35 9.90
C ALA A 152 -7.86 13.59 9.68
N ASP A 153 -7.71 14.57 10.57
CA ASP A 153 -8.45 15.83 10.51
C ASP A 153 -7.83 16.82 9.51
N ALA A 154 -6.71 16.49 8.84
CA ALA A 154 -6.09 17.38 7.87
C ALA A 154 -6.82 17.32 6.52
N GLU A 155 -7.02 18.50 5.89
CA GLU A 155 -7.50 18.60 4.52
C GLU A 155 -6.31 18.51 3.55
N ILE A 156 -6.38 17.59 2.59
CA ILE A 156 -5.40 17.52 1.49
C ILE A 156 -6.03 18.08 0.23
N GLY A 157 -5.37 19.03 -0.39
CA GLY A 157 -5.75 19.63 -1.65
C GLY A 157 -4.84 19.22 -2.80
N ILE A 158 -5.41 18.79 -3.92
CA ILE A 158 -4.70 18.57 -5.18
C ILE A 158 -5.25 19.50 -6.26
N ARG A 159 -4.33 20.17 -6.96
CA ARG A 159 -4.65 20.88 -8.20
C ARG A 159 -4.41 19.98 -9.41
N ALA A 160 -5.45 19.83 -10.23
CA ALA A 160 -5.40 19.12 -11.50
C ALA A 160 -5.67 20.08 -12.67
N THR A 161 -4.94 19.91 -13.76
CA THR A 161 -5.18 20.59 -15.05
C THR A 161 -5.25 19.59 -16.19
N SER A 162 -5.58 20.08 -17.39
CA SER A 162 -5.66 19.25 -18.59
C SER A 162 -6.65 18.10 -18.41
N VAL A 163 -7.75 18.36 -17.72
CA VAL A 163 -8.75 17.36 -17.34
C VAL A 163 -9.85 17.21 -18.40
N GLY A 164 -10.51 16.06 -18.40
CA GLY A 164 -11.61 15.74 -19.32
C GLY A 164 -11.16 15.36 -20.73
N GLU A 165 -12.12 14.94 -21.57
CA GLU A 165 -11.87 14.39 -22.91
C GLU A 165 -11.07 15.33 -23.82
N ASP A 166 -11.38 16.63 -23.76
CA ASP A 166 -10.74 17.67 -24.58
C ASP A 166 -9.52 18.32 -23.90
N ARG A 167 -9.23 17.99 -22.63
CA ARG A 167 -8.08 18.49 -21.85
C ARG A 167 -8.01 20.02 -21.70
N GLU A 168 -9.15 20.71 -21.73
CA GLU A 168 -9.21 22.18 -21.65
C GLU A 168 -9.53 22.70 -20.23
N ASP A 169 -9.94 21.81 -19.32
CA ASP A 169 -10.44 22.18 -18.00
C ASP A 169 -9.40 21.99 -16.88
N SER A 170 -9.76 22.46 -15.69
CA SER A 170 -8.97 22.27 -14.47
C SER A 170 -9.88 22.05 -13.27
N LEU A 171 -9.45 21.20 -12.35
CA LEU A 171 -10.20 20.81 -11.16
C LEU A 171 -9.40 21.09 -9.90
N LYS A 172 -10.13 21.23 -8.80
CA LYS A 172 -9.60 21.25 -7.45
C LYS A 172 -10.23 20.08 -6.75
N LEU A 173 -9.40 19.24 -6.17
CA LEU A 173 -9.83 18.11 -5.36
C LEU A 173 -9.34 18.39 -3.95
N ALA A 174 -10.24 18.31 -2.98
CA ALA A 174 -9.90 18.41 -1.57
C ALA A 174 -10.83 17.50 -0.79
N ASP A 175 -10.31 16.95 0.31
CA ASP A 175 -11.07 16.19 1.29
C ASP A 175 -10.21 16.00 2.55
N THR A 176 -10.85 15.55 3.61
CA THR A 176 -10.23 15.12 4.87
C THR A 176 -9.79 13.64 4.82
N GLY A 177 -8.91 13.28 5.75
CA GLY A 177 -8.29 11.95 5.79
C GLY A 177 -9.08 10.97 6.65
N THR A 178 -8.85 9.69 6.41
CA THR A 178 -9.25 8.63 7.35
C THR A 178 -7.98 7.99 7.89
N TYR A 179 -7.77 8.09 9.20
CA TYR A 179 -6.71 7.33 9.86
C TYR A 179 -7.16 5.89 10.02
N CYS A 180 -6.36 4.98 9.48
CA CYS A 180 -6.42 3.58 9.82
C CYS A 180 -5.39 3.40 10.94
N PRO A 181 -5.81 3.15 12.19
CA PRO A 181 -4.89 2.89 13.28
C PRO A 181 -4.26 1.51 13.13
N VAL A 182 -3.06 1.35 13.69
CA VAL A 182 -2.50 0.04 13.95
C VAL A 182 -3.50 -0.64 14.86
N GLU A 183 -4.14 -1.71 14.39
CA GLU A 183 -4.94 -2.50 15.31
C GLU A 183 -3.96 -2.98 16.38
N PRO A 184 -4.23 -2.72 17.68
CA PRO A 184 -3.46 -3.40 18.69
C PRO A 184 -3.54 -4.89 18.35
N PRO A 185 -2.46 -5.68 18.48
CA PRO A 185 -2.57 -7.12 18.27
C PRO A 185 -3.80 -7.56 19.04
N SER A 186 -4.70 -8.23 18.33
CA SER A 186 -5.83 -8.92 18.93
C SER A 186 -5.32 -9.75 20.12
N ASP A 187 -6.22 -10.20 20.98
CA ASP A 187 -5.83 -11.25 21.92
C ASP A 187 -5.23 -12.41 21.10
N ASP A 188 -3.90 -12.57 21.13
CA ASP A 188 -3.07 -13.63 20.52
C ASP A 188 -3.88 -14.61 19.65
N ASP A 189 -3.95 -14.36 18.34
CA ASP A 189 -4.74 -15.17 17.41
C ASP A 189 -4.07 -16.52 17.16
N PHE A 190 -2.73 -16.55 17.20
CA PHE A 190 -1.93 -17.72 16.92
C PHE A 190 -1.03 -18.07 18.11
N PRO A 191 -0.76 -19.36 18.36
CA PRO A 191 0.23 -19.73 19.35
C PRO A 191 1.64 -19.41 18.85
N GLU A 192 2.52 -18.95 19.75
CA GLU A 192 3.97 -18.94 19.48
C GLU A 192 4.44 -20.35 19.06
N TRP A 193 4.96 -20.44 17.83
CA TRP A 193 5.34 -21.71 17.25
C TRP A 193 6.69 -22.18 17.81
N GLY A 194 6.73 -23.39 18.36
CA GLY A 194 7.96 -23.96 18.95
C GLY A 194 9.09 -24.27 17.94
N GLN A 195 8.86 -24.07 16.65
CA GLN A 195 9.80 -24.29 15.55
C GLN A 195 9.62 -23.23 14.47
N ASP A 196 10.59 -23.10 13.58
CA ASP A 196 10.54 -22.11 12.50
C ASP A 196 9.35 -22.40 11.57
N ILE A 197 8.50 -21.39 11.39
CA ILE A 197 7.35 -21.42 10.49
C ILE A 197 7.87 -21.45 9.05
N SER A 198 7.57 -22.53 8.33
CA SER A 198 8.06 -22.74 6.95
C SER A 198 7.10 -22.23 5.88
N HIS A 199 5.80 -22.30 6.14
CA HIS A 199 4.79 -21.70 5.28
C HIS A 199 3.49 -21.45 6.03
N VAL A 200 2.72 -20.52 5.48
CA VAL A 200 1.35 -20.20 5.90
C VAL A 200 0.45 -20.30 4.67
N VAL A 201 -0.75 -20.86 4.83
CA VAL A 201 -1.80 -20.79 3.80
C VAL A 201 -2.91 -19.88 4.31
N PHE A 202 -3.11 -18.77 3.62
CA PHE A 202 -4.17 -17.81 3.87
C PHE A 202 -5.47 -18.30 3.22
N VAL A 203 -6.58 -18.20 3.95
CA VAL A 203 -7.90 -18.64 3.49
C VAL A 203 -8.85 -17.45 3.46
N PHE A 204 -9.14 -16.95 2.27
CA PHE A 204 -10.06 -15.83 2.05
C PHE A 204 -11.46 -16.32 1.69
N ASN A 205 -12.48 -15.67 2.25
CA ASN A 205 -13.88 -15.85 1.88
C ASN A 205 -14.18 -15.12 0.56
N GLN A 206 -13.62 -15.64 -0.52
CA GLN A 206 -13.70 -15.03 -1.84
C GLN A 206 -13.77 -16.10 -2.92
N THR A 207 -14.65 -15.92 -3.91
CA THR A 207 -14.78 -16.86 -5.04
C THR A 207 -14.02 -16.42 -6.29
N VAL A 208 -13.60 -15.16 -6.36
CA VAL A 208 -12.71 -14.68 -7.43
C VAL A 208 -11.31 -15.22 -7.14
N GLY A 209 -10.62 -15.75 -8.15
CA GLY A 209 -9.31 -16.40 -7.96
C GLY A 209 -9.39 -17.87 -7.52
N ASP A 210 -10.52 -18.34 -7.00
CA ASP A 210 -10.77 -19.76 -6.67
C ASP A 210 -10.72 -20.63 -7.96
N THR A 211 -9.66 -21.42 -8.05
CA THR A 211 -9.40 -22.36 -9.14
C THR A 211 -9.86 -23.78 -8.81
N SER A 212 -10.02 -24.09 -7.52
CA SER A 212 -10.43 -25.40 -7.02
C SER A 212 -11.96 -25.60 -7.12
N GLY A 213 -12.71 -24.50 -7.04
CA GLY A 213 -14.17 -24.44 -7.01
C GLY A 213 -14.77 -24.79 -5.65
N ASP A 214 -13.99 -24.67 -4.57
CA ASP A 214 -14.40 -24.96 -3.19
C ASP A 214 -15.11 -23.77 -2.49
N GLY A 215 -15.09 -22.60 -3.14
CA GLY A 215 -15.72 -21.36 -2.67
C GLY A 215 -14.79 -20.44 -1.90
N TYR A 216 -13.50 -20.77 -1.79
CA TYR A 216 -12.49 -19.99 -1.08
C TYR A 216 -11.35 -19.64 -2.03
N TYR A 217 -10.69 -18.52 -1.78
CA TYR A 217 -9.44 -18.18 -2.45
C TYR A 217 -8.30 -18.41 -1.47
N THR A 218 -7.41 -19.33 -1.81
CA THR A 218 -6.32 -19.74 -0.91
C THR A 218 -4.95 -19.38 -1.47
N ILE A 219 -4.13 -18.76 -0.61
CA ILE A 219 -2.78 -18.32 -0.98
C ILE A 219 -1.79 -18.99 -0.05
N LYS A 220 -0.93 -19.86 -0.58
CA LYS A 220 0.20 -20.43 0.14
C LYS A 220 1.41 -19.51 -0.01
N VAL A 221 2.03 -19.15 1.11
CA VAL A 221 3.27 -18.38 1.15
C VAL A 221 4.36 -19.20 1.85
N ASP A 222 5.42 -19.52 1.13
CA ASP A 222 6.63 -20.14 1.69
C ASP A 222 7.60 -19.08 2.23
N TYR A 223 8.08 -19.26 3.46
CA TYR A 223 9.00 -18.36 4.14
C TYR A 223 10.45 -18.85 4.04
N THR A 224 11.39 -17.91 3.96
CA THR A 224 12.83 -18.21 4.03
C THR A 224 13.28 -18.30 5.49
N ASP A 225 14.29 -19.13 5.76
CA ASP A 225 14.93 -19.22 7.08
C ASP A 225 15.40 -17.84 7.59
N ALA A 226 15.82 -16.95 6.68
CA ALA A 226 16.30 -15.61 7.00
C ALA A 226 15.17 -14.69 7.49
N LEU A 227 14.00 -14.74 6.85
CA LEU A 227 12.81 -13.99 7.25
C LEU A 227 12.33 -14.46 8.63
N VAL A 228 12.19 -15.77 8.83
CA VAL A 228 11.72 -16.35 10.10
C VAL A 228 12.69 -16.03 11.23
N ALA A 229 14.00 -16.08 10.98
CA ALA A 229 14.99 -15.68 11.98
C ALA A 229 14.93 -14.19 12.36
N ALA A 230 14.41 -13.33 11.49
CA ALA A 230 14.26 -11.90 11.74
C ALA A 230 12.96 -11.55 12.47
N GLN A 231 11.85 -12.21 12.09
CA GLN A 231 10.52 -11.94 12.63
C GLN A 231 10.18 -12.78 13.87
N GLY A 232 10.76 -13.97 14.00
CA GLY A 232 10.44 -14.90 15.07
C GLY A 232 9.45 -15.97 14.60
N ASN A 233 8.91 -16.72 15.56
CA ASN A 233 8.03 -17.86 15.33
C ASN A 233 6.59 -17.60 15.80
N ASP A 234 6.27 -16.34 16.03
CA ASP A 234 4.93 -15.90 16.38
C ASP A 234 4.32 -15.20 15.16
N LEU A 235 3.20 -15.72 14.64
CA LEU A 235 2.61 -15.18 13.41
C LEU A 235 1.88 -13.85 13.69
N ASP A 236 1.41 -13.62 14.92
CA ASP A 236 0.79 -12.36 15.34
C ASP A 236 1.74 -11.16 15.19
N ASP A 237 3.05 -11.39 15.24
CA ASP A 237 4.05 -10.33 15.09
C ASP A 237 4.15 -9.77 13.66
N TYR A 238 3.66 -10.49 12.64
CA TYR A 238 3.89 -10.12 11.25
C TYR A 238 2.76 -10.44 10.26
N ILE A 239 1.67 -11.07 10.67
CA ILE A 239 0.58 -11.46 9.76
C ILE A 239 -0.02 -10.28 8.98
N ASP A 240 -0.19 -9.14 9.64
CA ASP A 240 -0.83 -7.98 9.02
C ASP A 240 0.06 -7.33 7.97
N ASP A 241 1.38 -7.31 8.19
CA ASP A 241 2.37 -6.90 7.19
C ASP A 241 2.24 -7.77 5.93
N PHE A 242 2.05 -9.08 6.11
CA PHE A 242 1.83 -10.02 5.01
C PHE A 242 0.52 -9.76 4.30
N LEU A 243 -0.57 -9.54 5.03
CA LEU A 243 -1.88 -9.28 4.44
C LEU A 243 -1.87 -7.98 3.64
N PHE A 244 -1.30 -6.91 4.19
CA PHE A 244 -1.13 -5.66 3.49
C PHE A 244 -0.34 -5.84 2.20
N ALA A 245 0.80 -6.54 2.26
CA ALA A 245 1.62 -6.77 1.08
C ALA A 245 0.90 -7.65 0.04
N LEU A 246 0.13 -8.66 0.46
CA LEU A 246 -0.66 -9.50 -0.44
C LEU A 246 -1.78 -8.71 -1.14
N ILE A 247 -2.49 -7.87 -0.40
CA ILE A 247 -3.60 -7.05 -0.91
C ILE A 247 -3.11 -5.98 -1.90
N ASN A 248 -1.92 -5.41 -1.68
CA ASN A 248 -1.38 -4.33 -2.51
C ASN A 248 -0.44 -4.82 -3.64
N ASP A 249 -0.17 -6.12 -3.75
CA ASP A 249 0.65 -6.69 -4.83
C ASP A 249 -0.21 -7.18 -6.00
N ASP A 250 -0.71 -6.23 -6.80
CA ASP A 250 -1.46 -6.52 -8.03
C ASP A 250 -0.64 -7.29 -9.09
N THR A 251 0.69 -7.33 -8.96
CA THR A 251 1.56 -8.00 -9.94
C THR A 251 1.58 -9.51 -9.73
N ASN A 252 1.66 -9.94 -8.47
CA ASN A 252 1.76 -11.36 -8.13
C ASN A 252 0.46 -11.94 -7.54
N VAL A 253 -0.44 -11.09 -7.03
CA VAL A 253 -1.71 -11.48 -6.40
C VAL A 253 -2.91 -10.81 -7.10
N PRO A 254 -3.08 -10.97 -8.42
CA PRO A 254 -3.98 -10.14 -9.24
C PRO A 254 -5.49 -10.36 -9.01
N PHE A 255 -5.86 -11.24 -8.08
CA PHE A 255 -7.26 -11.62 -7.83
C PHE A 255 -7.71 -11.37 -6.40
N LEU A 256 -6.82 -10.92 -5.50
CA LEU A 256 -7.22 -10.61 -4.13
C LEU A 256 -7.86 -9.23 -4.11
N GLU A 257 -9.15 -9.16 -3.76
CA GLU A 257 -9.85 -7.88 -3.70
C GLU A 257 -9.38 -7.07 -2.47
N PRO A 258 -9.37 -5.73 -2.53
CA PRO A 258 -8.93 -4.89 -1.41
C PRO A 258 -9.75 -5.05 -0.12
N ASP A 259 -11.00 -5.51 -0.22
CA ASP A 259 -11.89 -5.81 0.90
C ASP A 259 -12.07 -7.32 1.14
N ALA A 260 -11.14 -8.14 0.62
CA ALA A 260 -11.17 -9.59 0.80
C ALA A 260 -11.10 -9.97 2.28
N ASP A 261 -12.02 -10.83 2.68
CA ASP A 261 -12.23 -11.19 4.07
C ASP A 261 -11.41 -12.43 4.45
N LEU A 262 -10.32 -12.26 5.22
CA LEU A 262 -9.49 -13.36 5.70
C LEU A 262 -10.21 -14.12 6.82
N MET A 263 -10.54 -15.38 6.58
CA MET A 263 -11.18 -16.22 7.59
C MET A 263 -10.20 -16.78 8.61
N GLY A 264 -8.97 -17.05 8.17
CA GLY A 264 -7.95 -17.66 8.99
C GLY A 264 -6.79 -18.21 8.16
N VAL A 265 -5.90 -18.92 8.84
CA VAL A 265 -4.65 -19.41 8.27
C VAL A 265 -4.38 -20.86 8.65
N VAL A 266 -3.70 -21.58 7.76
CA VAL A 266 -3.09 -22.88 8.07
C VAL A 266 -1.60 -22.68 8.28
N ILE A 267 -1.11 -22.97 9.49
CA ILE A 267 0.29 -22.73 9.89
C ILE A 267 1.08 -24.04 9.84
N LYS A 268 2.27 -24.00 9.24
CA LYS A 268 3.22 -25.12 9.26
C LYS A 268 4.65 -24.67 9.58
N GLY A 269 5.13 -25.06 10.76
CA GLY A 269 6.54 -24.99 11.13
C GLY A 269 7.15 -26.35 11.49
N GLY A 270 8.33 -26.64 10.91
CA GLY A 270 9.09 -27.87 11.09
C GLY A 270 8.27 -29.17 11.20
N LEU A 271 8.41 -29.87 12.33
CA LEU A 271 7.72 -31.13 12.66
C LEU A 271 6.47 -30.94 13.55
N GLN A 272 6.05 -29.70 13.83
CA GLN A 272 4.79 -29.48 14.56
C GLN A 272 3.59 -29.84 13.68
N THR A 273 2.49 -30.18 14.33
CA THR A 273 1.22 -30.49 13.67
C THR A 273 0.77 -29.29 12.83
N THR A 274 0.41 -29.52 11.57
CA THR A 274 -0.24 -28.48 10.77
C THR A 274 -1.66 -28.27 11.27
N GLU A 275 -2.01 -27.05 11.62
CA GLU A 275 -3.31 -26.69 12.20
C GLU A 275 -3.87 -25.42 11.55
N TYR A 276 -5.20 -25.29 11.58
CA TYR A 276 -5.93 -24.11 11.13
C TYR A 276 -6.28 -23.26 12.33
N TYR A 277 -6.17 -21.95 12.18
CA TYR A 277 -6.50 -20.95 13.18
C TYR A 277 -7.35 -19.89 12.49
N ALA A 278 -8.51 -19.58 13.06
CA ALA A 278 -9.30 -18.45 12.61
C ALA A 278 -8.58 -17.14 12.96
N TYR A 279 -8.92 -16.06 12.26
CA TYR A 279 -8.26 -14.76 12.43
C TYR A 279 -9.27 -13.63 12.62
N GLY A 280 -8.91 -12.63 13.43
CA GLY A 280 -9.74 -11.44 13.68
C GLY A 280 -11.13 -11.80 14.22
N ASP A 281 -12.18 -11.24 13.61
CA ASP A 281 -13.58 -11.48 14.03
C ASP A 281 -14.02 -12.94 13.91
N TYR A 282 -13.30 -13.77 13.15
CA TYR A 282 -13.55 -15.22 13.07
C TYR A 282 -12.96 -16.00 14.24
N ASN A 283 -11.96 -15.45 14.93
CA ASN A 283 -11.32 -16.13 16.03
C ASN A 283 -12.11 -15.96 17.33
N THR A 284 -12.81 -17.02 17.73
CA THR A 284 -13.50 -17.07 19.02
C THR A 284 -12.76 -17.89 20.09
N ASN A 285 -11.61 -18.47 19.73
CA ASN A 285 -10.93 -19.50 20.50
C ASN A 285 -9.52 -19.06 20.95
N GLY A 286 -9.06 -17.89 20.52
CA GLY A 286 -7.70 -17.40 20.77
C GLY A 286 -6.68 -18.29 20.07
N THR A 287 -5.60 -18.63 20.77
CA THR A 287 -4.51 -19.46 20.24
C THR A 287 -4.81 -20.96 20.14
N ASP A 288 -6.02 -21.42 20.49
CA ASP A 288 -6.41 -22.82 20.33
C ASP A 288 -6.83 -23.10 18.87
N PRO A 289 -6.42 -24.23 18.26
CA PRO A 289 -6.77 -24.56 16.87
C PRO A 289 -8.27 -24.58 16.57
N ASP A 290 -8.62 -24.10 15.38
CA ASP A 290 -9.98 -24.07 14.84
C ASP A 290 -10.28 -25.24 13.90
N PRO A 291 -11.57 -25.62 13.76
CA PRO A 291 -11.98 -26.50 12.68
C PRO A 291 -11.86 -25.76 11.34
N LEU A 292 -11.36 -26.47 10.33
CA LEU A 292 -11.36 -25.97 8.94
C LEU A 292 -12.77 -25.53 8.48
N PRO A 293 -12.86 -24.45 7.66
CA PRO A 293 -14.10 -24.07 7.02
C PRO A 293 -14.73 -25.24 6.24
N ALA A 294 -16.05 -25.33 6.29
CA ALA A 294 -16.75 -26.39 5.59
C ALA A 294 -16.57 -26.23 4.06
N GLY A 295 -16.07 -27.28 3.40
CA GLY A 295 -15.94 -27.33 1.94
C GLY A 295 -14.50 -27.19 1.43
N ILE A 296 -13.58 -26.62 2.21
CA ILE A 296 -12.23 -26.20 1.79
C ILE A 296 -11.25 -27.33 1.37
N GLY A 297 -11.71 -28.58 1.31
CA GLY A 297 -10.94 -29.73 0.81
C GLY A 297 -9.65 -30.13 1.54
N PHE A 298 -9.09 -29.28 2.41
CA PHE A 298 -7.82 -29.50 3.09
C PHE A 298 -7.88 -30.74 4.00
N ALA A 299 -6.85 -31.58 3.89
CA ALA A 299 -6.47 -32.53 4.91
C ALA A 299 -5.23 -31.99 5.63
N LEU A 300 -5.37 -31.74 6.93
CA LEU A 300 -4.25 -31.38 7.79
C LEU A 300 -3.47 -32.67 8.10
N PRO A 301 -2.26 -32.85 7.55
CA PRO A 301 -1.56 -34.14 7.56
C PRO A 301 -0.93 -34.48 8.92
N GLY A 302 -1.25 -33.74 9.98
CA GLY A 302 -0.69 -33.92 11.31
C GLY A 302 0.79 -33.51 11.40
N ASP A 303 1.59 -34.28 12.14
CA ASP A 303 2.96 -33.96 12.54
C ASP A 303 4.01 -34.04 11.41
N LYS A 304 3.67 -34.57 10.21
CA LYS A 304 4.69 -34.98 9.22
C LYS A 304 4.39 -34.77 7.73
N GLY A 305 3.30 -34.11 7.33
CA GLY A 305 3.02 -33.84 5.91
C GLY A 305 3.01 -32.36 5.54
N THR A 306 3.21 -32.08 4.26
CA THR A 306 2.77 -30.84 3.61
C THR A 306 1.24 -30.80 3.62
N VAL A 307 0.64 -29.62 3.80
CA VAL A 307 -0.82 -29.45 3.61
C VAL A 307 -1.23 -30.15 2.31
N ASP A 308 -2.09 -31.15 2.42
CA ASP A 308 -2.54 -32.01 1.33
C ASP A 308 -4.08 -31.89 1.32
N PRO A 309 -4.73 -31.49 0.23
CA PRO A 309 -4.15 -31.53 -1.08
C PRO A 309 -3.81 -30.16 -1.66
N VAL A 310 -2.71 -30.16 -2.43
CA VAL A 310 -2.18 -29.01 -3.17
C VAL A 310 -3.20 -28.47 -4.18
N ASN A 311 -4.25 -29.24 -4.51
CA ASN A 311 -5.30 -28.81 -5.44
C ASN A 311 -6.31 -27.83 -4.84
N GLU A 312 -6.28 -27.61 -3.52
CA GLU A 312 -7.08 -26.56 -2.86
C GLU A 312 -6.24 -25.30 -2.62
N ILE A 313 -5.02 -25.21 -3.18
CA ILE A 313 -4.18 -24.01 -3.17
C ILE A 313 -4.34 -23.33 -4.52
N ASP A 314 -4.92 -22.13 -4.54
CA ASP A 314 -5.15 -21.39 -5.78
C ASP A 314 -3.94 -20.60 -6.25
N LEU A 315 -3.15 -20.10 -5.30
CA LEU A 315 -1.93 -19.36 -5.55
C LEU A 315 -0.81 -19.81 -4.60
N ALA A 316 0.39 -20.04 -5.14
CA ALA A 316 1.57 -20.36 -4.37
C ALA A 316 2.67 -19.32 -4.61
N LEU A 317 3.14 -18.72 -3.52
CA LEU A 317 4.15 -17.68 -3.47
C LEU A 317 5.29 -18.10 -2.56
N SER A 318 6.45 -17.49 -2.74
CA SER A 318 7.56 -17.51 -1.81
C SER A 318 7.97 -16.08 -1.50
N VAL A 319 8.53 -15.86 -0.33
CA VAL A 319 9.11 -14.56 0.05
C VAL A 319 10.61 -14.63 -0.19
N ASP A 320 11.17 -13.71 -0.96
CA ASP A 320 12.62 -13.66 -1.14
C ASP A 320 13.35 -13.01 0.06
N ASP A 321 14.68 -13.01 0.05
CA ASP A 321 15.48 -12.42 1.14
C ASP A 321 15.30 -10.90 1.29
N SER A 322 14.68 -10.23 0.30
CA SER A 322 14.26 -8.82 0.38
C SER A 322 12.89 -8.65 1.01
N GLY A 323 12.12 -9.71 1.21
CA GLY A 323 10.72 -9.63 1.62
C GLY A 323 9.75 -9.40 0.46
N ASP A 324 10.19 -9.52 -0.80
CA ASP A 324 9.29 -9.44 -1.96
C ASP A 324 8.59 -10.79 -2.17
N PHE A 325 7.32 -10.78 -2.54
CA PHE A 325 6.66 -11.98 -3.07
C PHE A 325 7.20 -12.33 -4.45
N ILE A 326 7.45 -13.62 -4.65
CA ILE A 326 7.79 -14.21 -5.93
C ILE A 326 6.93 -15.46 -6.13
N PHE A 327 6.53 -15.74 -7.36
CA PHE A 327 5.84 -16.99 -7.68
C PHE A 327 6.73 -18.20 -7.31
N ALA A 328 6.15 -19.15 -6.59
CA ALA A 328 6.81 -20.39 -6.16
C ALA A 328 6.83 -21.46 -7.26
#